data_AF-A0A2G9UK02-F1
#
_entry.id   AF-A0A2G9UK02-F1
#
_cell.length_a   1.000
_cell.length_b   1.000
_cell.length_c   1.000
_cell.angle_alpha   90.00
_cell.angle_beta   90.00
_cell.angle_gamma   90.00
#
_symmetry.space_group_name_H-M   'P 1'
#
loop_
_entity.id
_entity.type
_entity.pdbx_description
1 polymer ?
#
loop_
_entity_poly.entity_id
_entity_poly.type
_entity_poly.pdbx_seq_one_letter_code
_entity_poly.pdbx_strand_id
1 'polypeptide(L)'
;MMVQHYVRMTYVNCFVKMLANRTCFRDKDAILVLDEDSSKDFFLMGVFSSKTKFWLGLQYDGNQWVWPGGYSAGFTNWAPGQPDYRVGTCAYMQQYAGFRSGWFSEDCGNDHNYICQSKPCDSTNYCTAG
;
A
#
# COMPACT_ATOMS: atom_id res chain seq x y z
N MET A 1 38.40 7.80 -26.53
CA MET A 1 37.01 7.49 -26.93
C MET A 1 36.32 6.83 -25.76
N MET A 2 35.39 7.51 -25.10
CA MET A 2 34.56 6.94 -24.03
C MET A 2 33.15 6.79 -24.60
N VAL A 3 32.67 5.56 -24.69
CA VAL A 3 31.30 5.27 -25.12
C VAL A 3 30.43 5.40 -23.89
N GLN A 4 29.82 6.56 -23.71
CA GLN A 4 28.85 6.77 -22.65
C GLN A 4 27.53 6.14 -23.10
N HIS A 5 27.19 4.98 -22.54
CA HIS A 5 25.87 4.38 -22.71
C HIS A 5 24.84 5.31 -22.05
N TYR A 6 24.19 6.14 -22.87
CA TYR A 6 23.01 6.88 -22.47
C TYR A 6 21.83 5.92 -22.35
N VAL A 7 21.62 5.36 -21.15
CA VAL A 7 20.34 4.76 -20.80
C VAL A 7 19.36 5.91 -20.61
N ARG A 8 18.38 6.03 -21.50
CA ARG A 8 17.33 7.04 -21.45
C ARG A 8 16.43 6.75 -20.24
N MET A 9 16.82 7.23 -19.05
CA MET A 9 15.99 7.24 -17.85
C MET A 9 14.94 8.34 -18.01
N THR A 10 13.88 8.07 -18.77
CA THR A 10 12.69 8.91 -18.78
C THR A 10 12.10 8.90 -17.38
N TYR A 11 12.27 10.01 -16.65
CA TYR A 11 11.45 10.42 -15.51
C TYR A 11 11.14 9.32 -14.48
N VAL A 12 12.08 9.03 -13.58
CA VAL A 12 11.72 8.35 -12.33
C VAL A 12 10.99 9.37 -11.44
N ASN A 13 9.71 9.63 -11.72
CA ASN A 13 8.82 10.24 -10.74
C ASN A 13 8.79 9.29 -9.53
N CYS A 14 9.63 9.56 -8.54
CA CYS A 14 9.73 8.75 -7.35
C CYS A 14 8.52 9.06 -6.46
N PHE A 15 7.38 8.45 -6.77
CA PHE A 15 6.17 8.57 -5.98
C PHE A 15 6.42 8.15 -4.53
N VAL A 16 5.89 8.89 -3.56
CA VAL A 16 6.12 8.67 -2.12
C VAL A 16 5.64 7.29 -1.68
N LYS A 17 4.51 6.79 -2.21
CA LYS A 17 4.09 5.39 -1.97
C LYS A 17 5.14 4.37 -2.41
N MET A 18 5.82 4.60 -3.54
CA MET A 18 6.88 3.69 -4.00
C MET A 18 8.09 3.69 -3.07
N LEU A 19 8.37 4.81 -2.40
CA LEU A 19 9.40 4.87 -1.36
C LEU A 19 8.98 4.08 -0.12
N ALA A 20 7.74 4.24 0.34
CA ALA A 20 7.19 3.45 1.46
C ALA A 20 7.27 1.94 1.18
N ASN A 21 6.87 1.51 -0.02
CA ASN A 21 6.99 0.11 -0.44
C ASN A 21 8.44 -0.39 -0.46
N ARG A 22 9.38 0.43 -0.95
CA ARG A 22 10.82 0.09 -0.93
C ARG A 22 11.38 -0.01 0.50
N THR A 23 10.90 0.82 1.42
CA THR A 23 11.29 0.74 2.83
C THR A 23 10.80 -0.57 3.44
N CYS A 24 9.55 -0.97 3.18
CA CYS A 24 9.05 -2.27 3.62
C CYS A 24 9.86 -3.43 3.04
N PHE A 25 10.18 -3.41 1.74
CA PHE A 25 11.00 -4.48 1.15
C PHE A 25 12.38 -4.60 1.79
N ARG A 26 12.99 -3.48 2.19
CA ARG A 26 14.28 -3.49 2.90
C ARG A 26 14.18 -4.08 4.31
N ASP A 27 12.99 -4.08 4.89
CA ASP A 27 12.71 -4.73 6.17
C ASP A 27 12.16 -6.14 5.94
N LYS A 28 13.07 -7.12 5.83
CA LYS A 28 12.74 -8.56 5.77
C LYS A 28 11.76 -8.93 4.65
N ASP A 29 11.93 -8.34 3.46
CA ASP A 29 11.08 -8.57 2.29
C ASP A 29 9.58 -8.32 2.56
N ALA A 30 9.27 -7.43 3.51
CA ALA A 30 7.90 -7.01 3.80
C ALA A 30 7.31 -6.19 2.65
N ILE A 31 5.98 -6.09 2.64
CA ILE A 31 5.21 -5.30 1.66
C ILE A 31 4.36 -4.27 2.38
N LEU A 32 3.85 -3.28 1.66
CA LEU A 32 2.79 -2.42 2.20
C LEU A 32 1.57 -3.26 2.61
N VAL A 33 0.94 -2.84 3.69
CA VAL A 33 -0.16 -3.56 4.30
C VAL A 33 -1.30 -3.83 3.32
N LEU A 34 -1.82 -5.05 3.40
CA LEU A 34 -3.03 -5.47 2.73
C LEU A 34 -4.21 -5.32 3.69
N ASP A 35 -5.37 -4.91 3.21
CA ASP A 35 -6.60 -5.00 3.97
C ASP A 35 -7.45 -6.13 3.38
N GLU A 36 -7.36 -7.31 4.02
CA GLU A 36 -7.77 -8.59 3.43
C GLU A 36 -9.18 -9.00 3.82
N ASP A 37 -9.65 -8.53 4.98
CA ASP A 37 -10.96 -8.86 5.56
C ASP A 37 -11.34 -7.84 6.65
N SER A 38 -12.57 -7.97 7.18
CA SER A 38 -13.09 -7.08 8.21
C SER A 38 -12.34 -7.14 9.56
N SER A 39 -11.72 -8.29 9.88
CA SER A 39 -10.93 -8.43 11.11
C SER A 39 -9.62 -7.66 10.99
N LYS A 40 -9.00 -7.69 9.80
CA LYS A 40 -7.81 -6.91 9.49
C LYS A 40 -8.12 -5.42 9.42
N ASP A 41 -9.21 -5.02 8.80
CA ASP A 41 -9.67 -3.62 8.77
C ASP A 41 -9.83 -3.07 10.21
N PHE A 42 -10.50 -3.81 11.08
CA PHE A 42 -10.66 -3.43 12.49
C PHE A 42 -9.32 -3.33 13.23
N PHE A 43 -8.39 -4.25 12.98
CA PHE A 43 -7.03 -4.17 13.54
C PHE A 43 -6.31 -2.91 13.06
N LEU A 44 -6.37 -2.59 11.76
CA LEU A 44 -5.72 -1.43 11.17
C LEU A 44 -6.27 -0.10 11.70
N MET A 45 -7.57 -0.05 12.04
CA MET A 45 -8.16 1.09 12.75
C MET A 45 -7.53 1.35 14.12
N GLY A 46 -6.92 0.34 14.75
CA GLY A 46 -6.24 0.46 16.04
C GLY A 46 -4.75 0.78 15.95
N VAL A 47 -4.12 0.67 14.77
CA VAL A 47 -2.67 0.89 14.60
C VAL A 47 -2.31 2.37 14.68
N PHE A 48 -3.15 3.24 14.12
CA PHE A 48 -2.95 4.69 14.15
C PHE A 48 -4.10 5.41 14.85
N SER A 49 -3.85 6.66 15.26
CA SER A 49 -4.90 7.53 15.77
C SER A 49 -5.99 7.79 14.73
N SER A 50 -7.19 8.11 15.20
CA SER A 50 -8.34 8.43 14.36
C SER A 50 -7.99 9.44 13.27
N LYS A 51 -8.54 9.23 12.06
CA LYS A 51 -8.32 10.06 10.87
C LYS A 51 -6.88 10.07 10.35
N THR A 52 -6.00 9.20 10.81
CA THR A 52 -4.66 9.06 10.21
C THR A 52 -4.78 8.37 8.85
N LYS A 53 -4.15 8.96 7.82
CA LYS A 53 -4.03 8.34 6.51
C LYS A 53 -2.77 7.50 6.45
N PHE A 54 -2.89 6.30 5.90
CA PHE A 54 -1.75 5.44 5.62
C PHE A 54 -1.92 4.66 4.33
N TRP A 55 -0.81 4.45 3.63
CA TRP A 55 -0.76 3.74 2.36
C TRP A 55 -1.14 2.26 2.52
N LEU A 56 -1.98 1.80 1.60
CA LEU A 56 -2.22 0.38 1.35
C LEU A 56 -1.29 -0.12 0.24
N GLY A 57 -1.10 -1.44 0.16
CA GLY A 57 -0.44 -2.06 -0.99
C GLY A 57 -1.19 -1.86 -2.31
N LEU A 58 -2.51 -1.68 -2.25
CA LEU A 58 -3.43 -1.61 -3.39
C LEU A 58 -3.05 -0.50 -4.39
N GLN A 59 -3.09 -0.82 -5.69
CA GLN A 59 -2.76 0.09 -6.78
C GLN A 59 -3.57 -0.22 -8.03
N TYR A 60 -3.95 0.81 -8.78
CA TYR A 60 -4.55 0.66 -10.09
C TYR A 60 -3.46 0.41 -11.15
N ASP A 61 -3.58 -0.68 -11.90
CA ASP A 61 -2.61 -1.09 -12.93
C ASP A 61 -2.93 -0.55 -14.33
N GLY A 62 -4.02 0.20 -14.47
CA GLY A 62 -4.57 0.67 -15.75
C GLY A 62 -5.86 -0.03 -16.16
N ASN A 63 -6.14 -1.21 -15.59
CA ASN A 63 -7.34 -2.01 -15.86
C ASN A 63 -8.14 -2.30 -14.57
N GLN A 64 -7.45 -2.62 -13.47
CA GLN A 64 -8.09 -2.96 -12.20
C GLN A 64 -7.22 -2.59 -11.00
N TRP A 65 -7.84 -2.57 -9.81
CA TRP A 65 -7.11 -2.41 -8.55
C TRP A 65 -6.53 -3.75 -8.11
N VAL A 66 -5.22 -3.80 -7.94
CA VAL A 66 -4.47 -5.02 -7.62
C VAL A 66 -3.68 -4.86 -6.33
N TRP A 67 -3.70 -5.89 -5.50
CA TRP A 67 -2.78 -6.01 -4.37
C TRP A 67 -1.43 -6.55 -4.86
N PRO A 68 -0.32 -6.20 -4.18
CA PRO A 68 0.99 -6.77 -4.50
C PRO A 68 0.96 -8.30 -4.39
N GLY A 69 1.70 -8.97 -5.28
CA GLY A 69 1.72 -10.42 -5.36
C GLY A 69 0.47 -11.06 -6.00
N GLY A 70 -0.45 -10.26 -6.54
CA GLY A 70 -1.68 -10.77 -7.17
C GLY A 70 -2.70 -11.31 -6.17
N TYR A 71 -2.54 -10.99 -4.89
CA TYR A 71 -3.46 -11.38 -3.85
C TYR A 71 -4.85 -10.80 -4.13
N SER A 72 -5.89 -11.61 -4.00
CA SER A 72 -7.28 -11.14 -4.06
C SER A 72 -8.13 -12.03 -3.19
N ALA A 73 -8.54 -11.52 -2.02
CA ALA A 73 -9.51 -12.18 -1.15
C ALA A 73 -10.97 -11.86 -1.55
N GLY A 74 -11.19 -11.00 -2.56
CA GLY A 74 -12.51 -10.48 -2.91
C GLY A 74 -13.09 -9.46 -1.92
N PHE A 75 -12.43 -9.21 -0.79
CA PHE A 75 -12.79 -8.15 0.14
C PHE A 75 -12.56 -6.78 -0.48
N THR A 76 -13.50 -5.86 -0.25
CA THR A 76 -13.37 -4.46 -0.61
C THR A 76 -13.95 -3.57 0.47
N ASN A 77 -13.22 -2.52 0.83
CA ASN A 77 -13.66 -1.51 1.78
C ASN A 77 -13.56 -0.09 1.19
N TRP A 78 -13.87 0.09 -0.10
CA TRP A 78 -13.94 1.43 -0.70
C TRP A 78 -14.90 2.33 0.05
N ALA A 79 -14.45 3.54 0.40
CA ALA A 79 -15.32 4.53 1.00
C ALA A 79 -16.40 5.01 0.00
N PRO A 80 -17.49 5.64 0.46
CA PRO A 80 -18.52 6.16 -0.43
C PRO A 80 -17.95 7.08 -1.51
N GLY A 81 -18.24 6.78 -2.78
CA GLY A 81 -17.74 7.54 -3.93
C GLY A 81 -16.32 7.18 -4.39
N GLN A 82 -15.70 6.15 -3.81
CA GLN A 82 -14.39 5.64 -4.19
C GLN A 82 -14.50 4.34 -4.99
N PRO A 83 -13.49 4.01 -5.81
CA PRO A 83 -12.34 4.84 -6.17
C PRO A 83 -12.72 6.02 -7.08
N ASP A 84 -12.08 7.18 -6.89
CA ASP A 84 -12.12 8.29 -7.86
C ASP A 84 -10.87 8.26 -8.75
N TYR A 85 -11.03 7.66 -9.93
CA TYR A 85 -9.96 7.51 -10.93
C TYR A 85 -9.34 8.83 -11.41
N ARG A 86 -9.95 9.98 -11.13
CA ARG A 86 -9.38 11.30 -11.47
C ARG A 86 -8.36 11.79 -10.45
N VAL A 87 -8.38 11.25 -9.23
CA VAL A 87 -7.50 11.68 -8.13
C VAL A 87 -6.15 11.00 -8.23
N GLY A 88 -6.12 9.70 -8.49
CA GLY A 88 -4.87 8.98 -8.66
C GLY A 88 -5.03 7.47 -8.67
N THR A 89 -3.90 6.78 -8.80
CA THR A 89 -3.84 5.32 -8.97
C THR A 89 -3.40 4.59 -7.71
N CYS A 90 -3.17 5.28 -6.60
CA CYS A 90 -2.77 4.68 -5.33
C CYS A 90 -3.91 4.71 -4.33
N ALA A 91 -3.90 3.81 -3.34
CA ALA A 91 -4.94 3.76 -2.31
C ALA A 91 -4.36 3.95 -0.92
N TYR A 92 -5.03 4.77 -0.11
CA TYR A 92 -4.80 4.85 1.33
C TYR A 92 -6.05 4.42 2.09
N MET A 93 -5.86 4.05 3.36
CA MET A 93 -6.94 3.78 4.31
C MET A 93 -7.00 4.87 5.37
N GLN A 94 -8.21 5.20 5.83
CA GLN A 94 -8.45 6.14 6.93
C GLN A 94 -9.80 5.85 7.61
N GLN A 95 -9.88 6.10 8.92
CA GLN A 95 -11.15 6.23 9.63
C GLN A 95 -11.84 7.56 9.27
N TYR A 96 -12.98 7.51 8.58
CA TYR A 96 -13.64 8.71 8.05
C TYR A 96 -14.86 9.17 8.87
N ALA A 97 -15.53 8.28 9.61
CA ALA A 97 -16.70 8.66 10.41
C ALA A 97 -17.00 7.64 11.53
N GLY A 98 -17.06 8.07 12.79
CA GLY A 98 -17.31 7.15 13.91
C GLY A 98 -16.35 5.95 13.84
N PHE A 99 -16.86 4.72 13.94
CA PHE A 99 -16.07 3.49 13.75
C PHE A 99 -15.99 3.00 12.29
N ARG A 100 -16.18 3.88 11.30
CA ARG A 100 -16.08 3.53 9.88
C ARG A 100 -14.72 3.94 9.31
N SER A 101 -14.04 2.97 8.73
CA SER A 101 -12.88 3.11 7.86
C SER A 101 -13.27 2.89 6.41
N GLY A 102 -12.40 3.33 5.50
CA GLY A 102 -12.50 2.95 4.10
C GLY A 102 -11.25 3.29 3.33
N TRP A 103 -11.21 2.77 2.10
CA TRP A 103 -10.15 3.00 1.13
C TRP A 103 -10.50 4.19 0.25
N PHE A 104 -9.49 4.97 -0.09
CA PHE A 104 -9.61 6.16 -0.94
C PHE A 104 -8.50 6.14 -1.99
N SER A 105 -8.84 6.49 -3.23
CA SER A 105 -7.84 6.72 -4.29
C SER A 105 -7.16 8.07 -4.09
N GLU A 106 -5.86 8.12 -4.38
CA GLU A 106 -5.01 9.28 -4.13
C GLU A 106 -3.83 9.33 -5.12
N ASP A 107 -3.28 10.53 -5.32
CA ASP A 107 -2.01 10.70 -6.03
C ASP A 107 -0.89 9.98 -5.26
N CYS A 108 -0.21 9.07 -5.94
CA CYS A 108 0.89 8.29 -5.39
C CYS A 108 2.06 9.14 -4.86
N GLY A 109 2.17 10.40 -5.29
CA GLY A 109 3.16 11.39 -4.86
C GLY A 109 2.87 12.05 -3.51
N ASN A 110 1.66 11.90 -2.95
CA ASN A 110 1.30 12.51 -1.67
C ASN A 110 1.98 11.82 -0.49
N ASP A 111 2.18 12.56 0.60
CA ASP A 111 2.81 12.03 1.81
C ASP A 111 1.78 11.49 2.80
N HIS A 112 1.90 10.20 3.11
CA HIS A 112 1.06 9.48 4.08
C HIS A 112 1.92 8.50 4.87
N ASN A 113 1.43 8.13 6.05
CA ASN A 113 2.04 7.07 6.85
C ASN A 113 1.98 5.73 6.09
N TYR A 114 2.66 4.71 6.58
CA TYR A 114 2.60 3.38 6.00
C TYR A 114 2.79 2.32 7.07
N ILE A 115 2.29 1.13 6.77
CA ILE A 115 2.46 -0.07 7.59
C ILE A 115 3.08 -1.13 6.68
N CYS A 116 4.14 -1.76 7.16
CA CYS A 116 4.72 -2.92 6.50
C CYS A 116 4.10 -4.20 7.09
N GLN A 117 3.74 -5.15 6.23
CA GLN A 117 3.40 -6.50 6.65
C GLN A 117 4.44 -7.49 6.11
N SER A 118 4.92 -8.36 6.99
CA SER A 118 5.75 -9.51 6.62
C SER A 118 4.88 -10.75 6.48
N LYS A 119 5.40 -11.78 5.79
CA LYS A 119 4.77 -13.09 5.80
C LYS A 119 4.75 -13.64 7.23
N PRO A 120 3.66 -14.29 7.66
CA PRO A 120 3.64 -14.96 8.96
C PRO A 120 4.70 -16.06 8.99
N CYS A 121 5.24 -16.30 10.17
CA CYS A 121 6.20 -17.37 10.40
C CYS A 121 5.50 -18.72 10.27
N ASP A 122 6.12 -19.67 9.59
CA ASP A 122 5.65 -21.06 9.51
C ASP A 122 6.86 -22.02 9.46
N SER A 123 6.62 -23.32 9.28
CA SER A 123 7.69 -24.33 9.21
C SER A 123 8.64 -24.17 8.01
N THR A 124 8.27 -23.36 7.02
CA THR A 124 9.04 -23.02 5.82
C THR A 124 9.54 -21.57 5.80
N ASN A 125 9.00 -20.72 6.68
CA ASN A 125 9.33 -19.30 6.86
C ASN A 125 9.69 -19.04 8.32
N TYR A 126 10.93 -19.35 8.71
CA TYR A 126 11.40 -19.16 10.07
C TYR A 126 11.58 -17.66 10.38
N CYS A 127 10.85 -17.17 11.37
CA CYS A 127 11.17 -15.89 11.98
C CYS A 127 12.29 -16.09 12.99
N THR A 128 13.47 -15.55 12.71
CA THR A 128 14.47 -15.33 13.75
C THR A 128 13.91 -14.31 14.71
N ALA A 129 13.63 -14.74 15.95
CA ALA A 129 13.38 -13.82 17.05
C ALA A 129 14.64 -12.97 17.22
N GLY A 130 14.53 -11.69 16.89
CA GLY A 130 15.58 -10.69 17.11
C GLY A 130 15.66 -10.29 18.57
#